data_AF-A0A1T1CYS5-F1
#
_entry.id   AF-A0A1T1CYS5-F1
#
_cell.length_a   1.000
_cell.length_b   1.000
_cell.length_c   1.000
_cell.angle_alpha   90.00
_cell.angle_beta   90.00
_cell.angle_gamma   90.00
#
_symmetry.space_group_name_H-M   'P 1'
#
loop_
_entity.id
_entity.type
_entity.pdbx_description
1 polymer ?
#
loop_
_entity_poly.entity_id
_entity_poly.type
_entity_poly.pdbx_seq_one_letter_code
_entity_poly.pdbx_strand_id
1 'polypeptide(L)'
;MSRSCRIAAVVEGRTDSIVLKAIIRSLLDGADFEFQTLQPESSVSFRGRPRPAGWSRVYRWSRQAAEEGGGSLSGSSALSQWDLLIIHLDADVADKTYASARIQSPPQNDLPCKKSCPPPRHTTDALRTVLLGWLGEQTCPPRTVLCTPSKTMDAWVLTAIFPDNTTFQTENWECHRNPAGQLKALPQEKRFSKSDYCKRQDEIRQAWRGVSTTLTEAARFRDEFLETLANLENRPQ
;
A
#
# COMPACT_ATOMS: atom_id res chain seq x y z
N MET A 1 -24.08 -19.88 4.86
CA MET A 1 -22.65 -19.54 5.04
C MET A 1 -22.41 -18.25 4.28
N SER A 2 -22.12 -17.16 4.97
CA SER A 2 -21.76 -15.89 4.32
C SER A 2 -20.47 -16.12 3.51
N ARG A 3 -20.41 -15.58 2.29
CA ARG A 3 -19.24 -15.75 1.43
C ARG A 3 -18.03 -15.08 2.08
N SER A 4 -16.87 -15.74 2.03
CA SER A 4 -15.59 -15.14 2.42
C SER A 4 -15.31 -13.87 1.59
N CYS A 5 -14.86 -12.80 2.25
CA CYS A 5 -14.55 -11.52 1.58
C CYS A 5 -13.35 -11.71 0.66
N ARG A 6 -13.45 -11.32 -0.61
CA ARG A 6 -12.35 -11.46 -1.58
C ARG A 6 -11.62 -10.13 -1.75
N ILE A 7 -10.38 -10.09 -1.28
CA ILE A 7 -9.55 -8.89 -1.27
C ILE A 7 -8.37 -9.08 -2.24
N ALA A 8 -8.26 -8.17 -3.21
CA ALA A 8 -7.10 -8.06 -4.08
C ALA A 8 -6.16 -6.96 -3.59
N ALA A 9 -4.85 -7.13 -3.82
CA ALA A 9 -3.87 -6.08 -3.56
C ALA A 9 -2.84 -5.94 -4.68
N VAL A 10 -2.60 -4.71 -5.13
CA VAL A 10 -1.50 -4.35 -6.03
C VAL A 10 -0.44 -3.70 -5.17
N VAL A 11 0.70 -4.37 -5.02
CA VAL A 11 1.73 -3.97 -4.03
C VAL A 11 3.07 -3.68 -4.69
N GLU A 12 3.85 -2.79 -4.08
CA GLU A 12 5.20 -2.45 -4.53
C GLU A 12 6.17 -3.60 -4.27
N GLY A 13 6.27 -4.06 -3.02
CA GLY A 13 7.15 -5.12 -2.58
C GLY A 13 6.43 -6.37 -2.09
N ARG A 14 7.09 -7.52 -2.24
CA ARG A 14 6.58 -8.81 -1.72
C ARG A 14 6.46 -8.80 -0.19
N THR A 15 7.36 -8.11 0.50
CA THR A 15 7.37 -7.99 1.95
C THR A 15 6.23 -7.10 2.45
N ASP A 16 5.87 -6.07 1.69
CA ASP A 16 4.77 -5.17 2.04
C ASP A 16 3.42 -5.89 1.89
N SER A 17 3.30 -6.81 0.94
CA SER A 17 2.15 -7.71 0.84
C SER A 17 1.91 -8.54 2.10
N ILE A 18 2.99 -8.96 2.78
CA ILE A 18 2.91 -9.77 3.99
C ILE A 18 2.40 -8.91 5.14
N VAL A 19 2.93 -7.69 5.28
CA VAL A 19 2.50 -6.70 6.27
C VAL A 19 1.04 -6.33 6.05
N LEU A 20 0.66 -6.01 4.81
CA LEU A 20 -0.71 -5.68 4.43
C LEU A 20 -1.70 -6.80 4.78
N LYS A 21 -1.35 -8.07 4.50
CA LYS A 21 -2.19 -9.22 4.87
C LYS A 21 -2.34 -9.36 6.39
N ALA A 22 -1.28 -9.11 7.17
CA ALA A 22 -1.36 -9.11 8.63
C ALA A 22 -2.25 -7.98 9.17
N ILE A 23 -2.16 -6.80 8.57
CA ILE A 23 -3.02 -5.65 8.90
C ILE A 23 -4.49 -5.97 8.60
N ILE A 24 -4.80 -6.48 7.40
CA ILE A 24 -6.19 -6.83 7.03
C ILE A 24 -6.77 -7.87 8.00
N ARG A 25 -5.99 -8.88 8.40
CA ARG A 25 -6.40 -9.84 9.43
C ARG A 25 -6.76 -9.17 10.75
N SER A 26 -6.06 -8.10 11.12
CA SER A 26 -6.40 -7.31 12.31
C SER A 26 -7.70 -6.53 12.11
N LEU A 27 -7.86 -5.87 10.97
CA LEU A 27 -9.04 -5.06 10.64
C LEU A 27 -10.34 -5.86 10.52
N LEU A 28 -10.23 -7.13 10.13
CA LEU A 28 -11.37 -8.05 10.03
C LEU A 28 -11.61 -8.85 11.31
N ASP A 29 -10.97 -8.49 12.42
CA ASP A 29 -11.05 -9.19 13.71
C ASP A 29 -10.83 -10.71 13.60
N GLY A 30 -9.94 -11.12 12.69
CA GLY A 30 -9.61 -12.52 12.44
C GLY A 30 -10.61 -13.29 11.57
N ALA A 31 -11.64 -12.64 11.00
CA ALA A 31 -12.56 -13.28 10.06
C ALA A 31 -11.83 -13.78 8.81
N ASP A 32 -12.35 -14.85 8.21
CA ASP A 32 -11.79 -15.45 7.00
C ASP A 32 -11.98 -14.53 5.78
N PHE A 33 -10.93 -14.44 4.96
CA PHE A 33 -10.93 -13.71 3.69
C PHE A 33 -9.98 -14.36 2.69
N GLU A 34 -10.31 -14.24 1.41
CA GLU A 34 -9.40 -14.57 0.31
C GLU A 34 -8.52 -13.35 0.02
N PHE A 35 -7.21 -13.58 -0.12
CA PHE A 35 -6.25 -12.52 -0.41
C PHE A 35 -5.37 -12.89 -1.59
N GLN A 36 -5.45 -12.12 -2.66
CA GLN A 36 -4.60 -12.30 -3.84
C GLN A 36 -3.85 -11.02 -4.17
N THR A 37 -2.54 -11.15 -4.40
CA THR A 37 -1.75 -10.06 -4.94
C THR A 37 -1.94 -10.00 -6.45
N LEU A 38 -2.55 -8.93 -6.94
CA LEU A 38 -2.64 -8.63 -8.37
C LEU A 38 -1.36 -7.88 -8.75
N GLN A 39 -0.40 -8.64 -9.25
CA GLN A 39 0.72 -8.06 -9.98
C GLN A 39 0.67 -8.64 -11.38
N PRO A 40 1.30 -8.01 -12.39
CA PRO A 40 1.42 -8.65 -13.69
C PRO A 40 2.14 -9.99 -13.51
N GLU A 41 1.35 -11.06 -13.48
CA GLU A 41 1.80 -12.43 -13.65
C GLU A 41 2.23 -12.51 -15.10
N SER A 42 3.53 -12.31 -15.34
CA SER A 42 4.21 -12.91 -16.49
C SER A 42 3.39 -12.96 -17.77
N SER A 43 2.80 -11.83 -18.20
CA SER A 43 2.16 -11.81 -19.51
C SER A 43 3.27 -12.12 -20.51
N VAL A 44 3.00 -13.08 -21.38
CA VAL A 44 3.97 -13.69 -22.33
C VAL A 44 4.71 -12.61 -23.14
N SER A 45 4.13 -11.42 -23.26
CA SER A 45 4.68 -10.19 -23.83
C SER A 45 5.92 -9.61 -23.12
N PHE A 46 6.35 -10.09 -21.95
CA PHE A 46 7.56 -9.62 -21.24
C PHE A 46 8.76 -10.58 -21.28
N ARG A 47 8.75 -11.62 -22.12
CA ARG A 47 9.96 -12.44 -22.35
C ARG A 47 11.07 -11.57 -22.97
N GLY A 48 12.14 -11.33 -22.21
CA GLY A 48 13.39 -10.71 -22.70
C GLY A 48 13.67 -9.26 -22.27
N ARG A 49 12.76 -8.58 -21.57
CA ARG A 49 13.04 -7.24 -20.98
C ARG A 49 13.34 -7.37 -19.48
N PRO A 50 14.25 -6.54 -18.91
CA PRO A 50 14.49 -6.51 -17.47
C PRO A 50 13.15 -6.36 -16.72
N ARG A 51 12.92 -7.27 -15.77
CA ARG A 51 11.67 -7.28 -15.00
C ARG A 51 11.53 -5.92 -14.29
N PRO A 52 10.41 -5.19 -14.46
CA PRO A 52 10.14 -4.05 -13.61
C PRO A 52 10.11 -4.50 -12.16
N ALA A 53 10.81 -3.78 -11.29
CA ALA A 53 10.80 -3.97 -9.84
C ALA A 53 10.22 -2.71 -9.17
N GLY A 54 9.72 -2.87 -7.95
CA GLY A 54 9.19 -1.78 -7.13
C GLY A 54 7.95 -1.10 -7.74
N TRP A 55 7.79 0.19 -7.44
CA TRP A 55 6.67 1.04 -7.85
C TRP A 55 6.32 1.01 -9.35
N SER A 56 7.31 0.75 -10.23
CA SER A 56 7.08 0.66 -11.68
C SER A 56 6.07 -0.43 -12.07
N ARG A 57 5.91 -1.47 -11.22
CA ARG A 57 4.91 -2.53 -11.41
C ARG A 57 3.50 -2.06 -11.06
N VAL A 58 3.37 -1.27 -9.99
CA VAL A 58 2.11 -0.66 -9.59
C VAL A 58 1.62 0.29 -10.69
N TYR A 59 2.53 1.12 -11.23
CA TYR A 59 2.24 1.96 -12.39
C TYR A 59 1.71 1.15 -13.57
N ARG A 60 2.44 0.11 -14.01
CA ARG A 60 2.06 -0.67 -15.19
C ARG A 60 0.74 -1.40 -15.02
N TRP A 61 0.51 -1.99 -13.84
CA TRP A 61 -0.77 -2.63 -13.54
C TRP A 61 -1.90 -1.59 -13.59
N SER A 62 -1.69 -0.40 -13.00
CA SER A 62 -2.69 0.67 -12.98
C SER A 62 -3.05 1.12 -14.40
N ARG A 63 -2.05 1.30 -15.28
CA ARG A 63 -2.28 1.65 -16.68
C ARG A 63 -3.02 0.54 -17.44
N GLN A 64 -2.61 -0.71 -17.25
CA GLN A 64 -3.25 -1.85 -17.90
C GLN A 64 -4.71 -2.00 -17.48
N ALA A 65 -5.00 -1.88 -16.18
CA ALA A 65 -6.36 -1.96 -15.66
C ALA A 65 -7.23 -0.81 -16.18
N ALA A 66 -6.69 0.41 -16.22
CA ALA A 66 -7.38 1.57 -16.78
C ALA A 66 -7.65 1.39 -18.29
N GLU A 67 -6.66 0.92 -19.06
CA GLU A 67 -6.82 0.64 -20.50
C GLU A 67 -7.87 -0.44 -20.77
N GLU A 68 -7.86 -1.54 -19.99
CA GLU A 68 -8.89 -2.58 -20.05
C GLU A 68 -10.29 -2.02 -19.77
N GLY A 69 -10.39 -1.08 -18.82
CA GLY A 69 -11.63 -0.41 -18.44
C GLY A 69 -12.03 0.78 -19.30
N GLY A 70 -11.49 0.91 -20.52
CA GLY A 70 -11.84 1.99 -21.44
C GLY A 70 -11.30 3.38 -21.04
N GLY A 71 -10.23 3.41 -20.25
CA GLY A 71 -9.55 4.63 -19.78
C GLY A 71 -9.65 4.87 -18.28
N SER A 72 -10.37 4.03 -17.52
CA SER A 72 -10.55 4.16 -16.06
C SER A 72 -10.55 2.81 -15.36
N LEU A 73 -10.08 2.75 -14.10
CA LEU A 73 -10.16 1.54 -13.29
C LEU A 73 -11.63 1.12 -13.04
N SER A 74 -12.54 2.09 -12.93
CA SER A 74 -13.98 1.86 -12.70
C SER A 74 -14.62 0.98 -13.78
N GLY A 75 -14.12 1.04 -15.02
CA GLY A 75 -14.57 0.19 -16.12
C GLY A 75 -13.89 -1.19 -16.17
N SER A 76 -12.86 -1.43 -15.36
CA SER A 76 -12.06 -2.66 -15.40
C SER A 76 -12.81 -3.85 -14.79
N SER A 77 -12.58 -5.05 -15.35
CA SER A 77 -13.10 -6.28 -14.76
C SER A 77 -12.51 -6.59 -13.37
N ALA A 78 -11.37 -5.96 -13.02
CA ALA A 78 -10.74 -6.10 -11.70
C ALA A 78 -11.70 -5.75 -10.56
N LEU A 79 -12.51 -4.69 -10.70
CA LEU A 79 -13.48 -4.31 -9.66
C LEU A 79 -14.68 -5.25 -9.58
N SER A 80 -14.94 -6.06 -10.60
CA SER A 80 -16.04 -7.02 -10.62
C SER A 80 -15.63 -8.39 -10.04
N GLN A 81 -14.34 -8.71 -10.08
CA GLN A 81 -13.80 -9.98 -9.57
C GLN A 81 -13.56 -9.97 -8.07
N TRP A 82 -13.30 -8.80 -7.48
CA TRP A 82 -12.91 -8.64 -6.08
C TRP A 82 -13.94 -7.80 -5.33
N ASP A 83 -14.13 -8.13 -4.05
CA ASP A 83 -15.03 -7.36 -3.18
C ASP A 83 -14.33 -6.05 -2.77
N LEU A 84 -13.02 -6.09 -2.55
CA LEU A 84 -12.19 -4.93 -2.24
C LEU A 84 -10.84 -5.01 -2.98
N LEU A 85 -10.39 -3.89 -3.55
CA LEU A 85 -9.07 -3.73 -4.19
C LEU A 85 -8.21 -2.75 -3.39
N ILE A 86 -7.01 -3.18 -2.99
CA ILE A 86 -6.03 -2.32 -2.33
C ILE A 86 -4.91 -1.98 -3.31
N ILE A 87 -4.52 -0.71 -3.39
CA ILE A 87 -3.38 -0.28 -4.20
C ILE A 87 -2.36 0.34 -3.26
N HIS A 88 -1.23 -0.35 -3.10
CA HIS A 88 -0.15 0.04 -2.19
C HIS A 88 0.99 0.70 -2.95
N LEU A 89 1.41 1.88 -2.45
CA LEU A 89 2.55 2.62 -2.97
C LEU A 89 3.24 3.41 -1.84
N ASP A 90 4.53 3.16 -1.61
CA ASP A 90 5.29 3.92 -0.62
C ASP A 90 5.53 5.36 -1.13
N ALA A 91 5.45 6.36 -0.25
CA ALA A 91 5.62 7.75 -0.64
C ALA A 91 7.07 8.20 -0.86
N ASP A 92 8.06 7.31 -0.75
CA ASP A 92 9.39 7.55 -1.32
C ASP A 92 9.35 7.66 -2.86
N VAL A 93 8.30 7.15 -3.50
CA VAL A 93 8.05 7.27 -4.96
C VAL A 93 7.87 8.73 -5.38
N ALA A 94 7.40 9.58 -4.48
CA ALA A 94 7.20 11.01 -4.73
C ALA A 94 8.51 11.76 -5.05
N ASP A 95 9.68 11.20 -4.71
CA ASP A 95 11.01 11.72 -5.06
C ASP A 95 11.52 11.21 -6.42
N LYS A 96 10.85 10.24 -7.05
CA LYS A 96 11.33 9.58 -8.26
C LYS A 96 10.90 10.34 -9.52
N THR A 97 11.46 9.93 -10.65
CA THR A 97 11.05 10.37 -11.99
C THR A 97 10.58 9.18 -12.81
N TYR A 98 9.66 9.39 -13.76
CA TYR A 98 9.23 8.35 -14.70
C TYR A 98 10.40 7.74 -15.48
N ALA A 99 11.37 8.56 -15.87
CA ALA A 99 12.59 8.12 -16.54
C ALA A 99 13.37 7.09 -15.70
N SER A 100 13.43 7.25 -14.38
CA SER A 100 14.11 6.29 -13.48
C SER A 100 13.50 4.88 -13.51
N ALA A 101 12.21 4.77 -13.86
CA ALA A 101 11.49 3.50 -14.06
C ALA A 101 11.34 3.10 -15.54
N ARG A 102 12.02 3.79 -16.46
CA ARG A 102 11.94 3.59 -17.91
C ARG A 102 10.51 3.75 -18.46
N ILE A 103 9.76 4.69 -17.89
CA ILE A 103 8.44 5.11 -18.36
C ILE A 103 8.65 6.36 -19.22
N GLN A 104 8.34 6.26 -20.51
CA GLN A 104 8.59 7.33 -21.49
C GLN A 104 7.38 8.22 -21.74
N SER A 105 6.18 7.63 -21.70
CA SER A 105 4.91 8.31 -21.99
C SER A 105 3.96 8.15 -20.81
N PRO A 106 4.24 8.79 -19.66
CA PRO A 106 3.28 8.82 -18.57
C PRO A 106 2.05 9.64 -18.98
N PRO A 107 0.86 9.37 -18.40
CA PRO A 107 -0.35 10.14 -18.71
C PRO A 107 -0.21 11.61 -18.33
N GLN A 108 0.60 11.91 -17.31
CA GLN A 108 0.91 13.24 -16.82
C GLN A 108 2.39 13.30 -16.39
N ASN A 109 3.00 14.48 -16.41
CA ASN A 109 4.35 14.69 -15.87
C ASN A 109 4.30 15.22 -14.43
N ASP A 110 3.72 14.39 -13.56
CA ASP A 110 3.31 14.70 -12.19
C ASP A 110 4.24 14.10 -11.12
N LEU A 111 5.33 13.43 -11.52
CA LEU A 111 6.46 13.06 -10.67
C LEU A 111 7.73 13.85 -11.05
N PRO A 112 8.53 14.31 -10.08
CA PRO A 112 8.39 14.13 -8.63
C PRO A 112 7.32 15.05 -8.03
N CYS A 113 6.58 14.56 -7.03
CA CYS A 113 5.51 15.30 -6.34
C CYS A 113 5.76 15.54 -4.85
N LYS A 114 6.96 15.21 -4.34
CA LYS A 114 7.28 15.34 -2.91
C LYS A 114 7.03 16.72 -2.36
N LYS A 115 6.55 16.75 -1.11
CA LYS A 115 6.38 17.95 -0.29
C LYS A 115 7.17 17.83 1.01
N SER A 116 7.18 18.90 1.81
CA SER A 116 7.77 18.88 3.15
C SER A 116 7.04 17.88 4.05
N CYS A 117 7.79 17.23 4.93
CA CYS A 117 7.30 16.34 5.98
C CYS A 117 8.01 16.77 7.26
N PRO A 118 7.30 17.15 8.33
CA PRO A 118 5.85 17.01 8.56
C PRO A 118 4.95 18.11 7.93
N PRO A 119 3.63 17.85 7.81
CA PRO A 119 2.94 16.59 8.13
C PRO A 119 3.10 15.51 7.01
N PRO A 120 3.01 14.21 7.35
CA PRO A 120 3.04 13.08 6.41
C PRO A 120 2.14 13.25 5.18
N ARG A 121 0.91 13.74 5.41
CA ARG A 121 -0.14 13.89 4.41
C ARG A 121 0.24 14.73 3.19
N HIS A 122 1.13 15.72 3.34
CA HIS A 122 1.47 16.61 2.23
C HIS A 122 2.06 15.85 1.04
N THR A 123 2.89 14.83 1.31
CA THR A 123 3.46 14.01 0.24
C THR A 123 2.50 12.90 -0.19
N THR A 124 1.80 12.26 0.75
CA THR A 124 0.88 11.16 0.40
C THR A 124 -0.33 11.64 -0.37
N ASP A 125 -0.92 12.80 -0.04
CA ASP A 125 -2.02 13.39 -0.82
C ASP A 125 -1.60 13.67 -2.26
N ALA A 126 -0.43 14.31 -2.45
CA ALA A 126 0.10 14.57 -3.77
C ALA A 126 0.33 13.27 -4.56
N LEU A 127 0.90 12.24 -3.92
CA LEU A 127 1.14 10.95 -4.56
C LEU A 127 -0.15 10.17 -4.83
N ARG A 128 -1.18 10.29 -3.99
CA ARG A 128 -2.49 9.70 -4.23
C ARG A 128 -3.16 10.31 -5.46
N THR A 129 -3.02 11.62 -5.69
CA THR A 129 -3.46 12.25 -6.94
C THR A 129 -2.74 11.67 -8.16
N VAL A 130 -1.41 11.49 -8.08
CA VAL A 130 -0.63 10.83 -9.14
C VAL A 130 -1.14 9.40 -9.40
N LEU A 131 -1.36 8.63 -8.33
CA LEU A 131 -1.86 7.26 -8.41
C LEU A 131 -3.26 7.18 -9.04
N LEU A 132 -4.17 8.10 -8.70
CA LEU A 132 -5.47 8.22 -9.35
C LEU A 132 -5.33 8.56 -10.84
N GLY A 133 -4.40 9.46 -11.20
CA GLY A 133 -4.04 9.73 -12.59
C GLY A 133 -3.55 8.49 -13.35
N TRP A 134 -2.80 7.60 -12.70
CA TRP A 134 -2.40 6.31 -13.28
C TRP A 134 -3.60 5.40 -13.54
N LEU A 135 -4.58 5.42 -12.64
CA LEU A 135 -5.82 4.64 -12.74
C LEU A 135 -6.85 5.25 -13.69
N GLY A 136 -6.59 6.45 -14.22
CA GLY A 136 -7.55 7.17 -15.05
C GLY A 136 -8.76 7.69 -14.26
N GLU A 137 -8.56 7.95 -12.97
CA GLU A 137 -9.59 8.35 -12.02
C GLU A 137 -9.31 9.74 -11.46
N GLN A 138 -10.35 10.45 -11.06
CA GLN A 138 -10.24 11.73 -10.34
C GLN A 138 -10.45 11.58 -8.83
N THR A 139 -11.20 10.54 -8.45
CA THR A 139 -11.52 10.19 -7.06
C THR A 139 -11.34 8.70 -6.87
N CYS A 140 -11.09 8.25 -5.64
CA CYS A 140 -10.93 6.82 -5.39
C CYS A 140 -12.20 6.05 -5.79
N PRO A 141 -12.12 5.05 -6.70
CA PRO A 141 -13.29 4.30 -7.11
C PRO A 141 -13.94 3.56 -5.95
N PRO A 142 -15.25 3.27 -6.02
CA PRO A 142 -15.90 2.41 -5.04
C PRO A 142 -15.16 1.07 -4.94
N ARG A 143 -15.09 0.51 -3.72
CA ARG A 143 -14.40 -0.77 -3.43
C ARG A 143 -12.89 -0.73 -3.59
N THR A 144 -12.29 0.45 -3.72
CA THR A 144 -10.84 0.62 -3.81
C THR A 144 -10.33 1.38 -2.61
N VAL A 145 -9.20 0.95 -2.06
CA VAL A 145 -8.50 1.61 -0.96
C VAL A 145 -7.06 1.86 -1.38
N LEU A 146 -6.58 3.10 -1.23
CA LEU A 146 -5.18 3.41 -1.48
C LEU A 146 -4.39 3.31 -0.17
N CYS A 147 -3.35 2.49 -0.16
CA CYS A 147 -2.46 2.30 0.98
C CYS A 147 -1.14 3.03 0.70
N THR A 148 -0.94 4.20 1.31
CA THR A 148 0.22 5.07 1.01
C THR A 148 0.99 5.45 2.27
N PRO A 149 1.90 4.60 2.78
CA PRO A 149 2.81 4.96 3.87
C PRO A 149 3.68 6.17 3.48
N SER A 150 3.90 7.13 4.39
CA SER A 150 4.51 8.45 4.04
C SER A 150 5.95 8.43 3.54
N LYS A 151 6.71 7.40 3.92
CA LYS A 151 8.07 7.16 3.39
C LYS A 151 8.17 5.71 2.98
N THR A 152 8.07 4.82 3.96
CA THR A 152 8.05 3.37 3.73
C THR A 152 7.12 2.69 4.73
N MET A 153 6.57 1.55 4.35
CA MET A 153 5.81 0.68 5.26
C MET A 153 6.63 0.21 6.50
N ASP A 154 7.96 0.30 6.44
CA ASP A 154 8.84 -0.08 7.56
C ASP A 154 8.59 0.77 8.81
N ALA A 155 8.11 2.02 8.66
CA ALA A 155 7.73 2.85 9.80
C ALA A 155 6.62 2.17 10.62
N TRP A 156 5.58 1.67 9.95
CA TRP A 156 4.46 0.96 10.58
C TRP A 156 4.92 -0.33 11.25
N VAL A 157 5.79 -1.09 10.58
CA VAL A 157 6.35 -2.34 11.13
C VAL A 157 7.17 -2.07 12.40
N LEU A 158 8.01 -1.04 12.42
CA LEU A 158 8.84 -0.75 13.59
C LEU A 158 8.02 -0.27 14.78
N THR A 159 6.99 0.54 14.55
CA THR A 159 6.02 0.93 15.59
C THR A 159 5.25 -0.28 16.12
N ALA A 160 4.95 -1.27 15.26
CA ALA A 160 4.27 -2.51 15.67
C ALA A 160 5.15 -3.43 16.53
N ILE A 161 6.40 -3.64 16.12
CA ILE A 161 7.33 -4.58 16.79
C ILE A 161 7.95 -3.99 18.06
N PHE A 162 8.06 -2.67 18.15
CA PHE A 162 8.62 -1.99 19.32
C PHE A 162 7.64 -0.93 19.86
N PRO A 163 6.50 -1.35 20.46
CA PRO A 163 5.50 -0.44 20.99
C PRO A 163 6.05 0.47 22.09
N ASP A 164 7.03 0.00 22.87
CA ASP A 164 7.62 0.77 23.97
C ASP A 164 8.81 1.66 23.53
N ASN A 165 9.20 1.62 22.25
CA ASN A 165 10.29 2.47 21.77
C ASN A 165 9.78 3.88 21.48
N THR A 166 10.08 4.80 22.41
CA THR A 166 9.66 6.21 22.33
C THR A 166 10.02 6.91 21.02
N THR A 167 11.09 6.49 20.34
CA THR A 167 11.48 7.04 19.03
C THR A 167 10.41 6.72 17.97
N PHE A 168 9.94 5.48 17.95
CA PHE A 168 8.99 4.97 16.95
C PHE A 168 7.53 5.30 17.30
N GLN A 169 7.30 5.81 18.51
CA GLN A 169 6.01 6.30 18.98
C GLN A 169 5.80 7.80 18.78
N THR A 170 6.71 8.48 18.08
CA THR A 170 6.54 9.91 17.75
C THR A 170 5.63 10.11 16.54
N GLU A 171 4.78 11.14 16.54
CA GLU A 171 3.86 11.45 15.43
C GLU A 171 4.59 11.66 14.08
N ASN A 172 5.82 12.18 14.14
CA ASN A 172 6.65 12.42 12.96
C ASN A 172 7.43 11.18 12.50
N TRP A 173 7.23 10.02 13.12
CA TRP A 173 7.95 8.81 12.77
C TRP A 173 7.73 8.40 11.30
N GLU A 174 6.55 8.64 10.75
CA GLU A 174 6.27 8.40 9.32
C GLU A 174 7.10 9.31 8.39
N CYS A 175 7.58 10.46 8.87
CA CYS A 175 8.47 11.34 8.12
C CYS A 175 9.94 10.91 8.16
N HIS A 176 10.29 9.89 8.94
CA HIS A 176 11.68 9.46 9.09
C HIS A 176 12.20 8.86 7.78
N ARG A 177 13.32 9.38 7.26
CA ARG A 177 13.83 9.04 5.91
C ARG A 177 14.25 7.59 5.73
N ASN A 178 14.71 6.95 6.80
CA ASN A 178 15.22 5.58 6.76
C ASN A 178 14.80 4.80 8.02
N PRO A 179 13.52 4.44 8.18
CA PRO A 179 13.05 3.72 9.36
C PRO A 179 13.81 2.39 9.54
N ALA A 180 13.93 1.58 8.47
CA ALA A 180 14.67 0.32 8.51
C ALA A 180 16.14 0.47 8.93
N GLY A 181 16.77 1.62 8.66
CA GLY A 181 18.12 1.93 9.14
C GLY A 181 18.26 1.90 10.65
N GLN A 182 17.18 2.20 11.40
CA GLN A 182 17.18 2.20 12.86
C GLN A 182 17.29 0.79 13.45
N LEU A 183 17.01 -0.27 12.66
CA LEU A 183 17.24 -1.66 13.09
C LEU A 183 18.72 -1.91 13.42
N LYS A 184 19.65 -1.21 12.75
CA LYS A 184 21.09 -1.34 13.04
C LYS A 184 21.48 -0.77 14.40
N ALA A 185 20.72 0.20 14.91
CA ALA A 185 20.98 0.83 16.21
C ALA A 185 20.45 -0.01 17.39
N LEU A 186 19.58 -1.00 17.12
CA LEU A 186 19.05 -1.88 18.16
C LEU A 186 20.08 -2.93 18.63
N PRO A 187 19.93 -3.48 19.85
CA PRO A 187 20.67 -4.66 20.30
C PRO A 187 20.56 -5.83 19.31
N GLN A 188 21.61 -6.63 19.17
CA GLN A 188 21.73 -7.66 18.14
C GLN A 188 20.54 -8.64 18.14
N GLU A 189 20.06 -9.00 19.32
CA GLU A 189 18.96 -9.94 19.55
C GLU A 189 17.60 -9.41 19.07
N LYS A 190 17.48 -8.07 18.96
CA LYS A 190 16.28 -7.38 18.50
C LYS A 190 16.32 -7.03 17.01
N ARG A 191 17.45 -7.20 16.34
CA ARG A 191 17.58 -6.88 14.91
C ARG A 191 16.84 -7.89 14.05
N PHE A 192 16.21 -7.41 13.00
CA PHE A 192 15.60 -8.24 11.96
C PHE A 192 15.70 -7.55 10.61
N SER A 193 15.22 -8.21 9.56
CA SER A 193 15.23 -7.71 8.19
C SER A 193 13.85 -7.86 7.55
N LYS A 194 13.65 -7.31 6.34
CA LYS A 194 12.38 -7.46 5.63
C LYS A 194 12.01 -8.93 5.35
N SER A 195 12.98 -9.84 5.24
CA SER A 195 12.69 -11.28 5.10
C SER A 195 12.07 -11.90 6.36
N ASP A 196 12.20 -11.26 7.52
CA ASP A 196 11.61 -11.74 8.76
C ASP A 196 10.15 -11.31 8.94
N TYR A 197 9.61 -10.44 8.09
CA TYR A 197 8.22 -9.95 8.20
C TYR A 197 7.21 -11.10 8.21
N CYS A 198 7.52 -12.19 7.49
CA CYS A 198 6.69 -13.39 7.51
C CYS A 198 6.55 -14.00 8.92
N LYS A 199 7.64 -14.03 9.69
CA LYS A 199 7.68 -14.56 11.05
C LYS A 199 7.05 -13.60 12.06
N ARG A 200 6.97 -12.31 11.72
CA ARG A 200 6.46 -11.22 12.55
C ARG A 200 4.99 -10.86 12.28
N GLN A 201 4.29 -11.61 11.40
CA GLN A 201 2.92 -11.29 11.02
C GLN A 201 1.96 -11.20 12.21
N ASP A 202 2.09 -12.10 13.18
CA ASP A 202 1.22 -12.10 14.35
C ASP A 202 1.45 -10.89 15.26
N GLU A 203 2.71 -10.50 15.47
CA GLU A 203 3.08 -9.30 16.21
C GLU A 203 2.52 -8.04 15.54
N ILE A 204 2.68 -7.94 14.21
CA ILE A 204 2.13 -6.83 13.41
C ILE A 204 0.60 -6.77 13.52
N ARG A 205 -0.07 -7.93 13.37
CA ARG A 205 -1.53 -8.03 13.47
C ARG A 205 -2.02 -7.57 14.85
N GLN A 206 -1.41 -8.04 15.93
CA GLN A 206 -1.84 -7.73 17.29
C GLN A 206 -1.61 -6.26 17.64
N ALA A 207 -0.51 -5.66 17.16
CA ALA A 207 -0.14 -4.29 17.47
C ALA A 207 -0.84 -3.23 16.57
N TRP A 208 -1.55 -3.63 15.51
CA TRP A 208 -2.06 -2.71 14.50
C TRP A 208 -2.97 -1.60 15.06
N ARG A 209 -3.77 -1.89 16.08
CA ARG A 209 -4.58 -0.87 16.76
C ARG A 209 -3.72 0.25 17.36
N GLY A 210 -2.59 -0.09 17.97
CA GLY A 210 -1.63 0.89 18.48
C GLY A 210 -1.00 1.69 17.34
N VAL A 211 -0.54 1.01 16.28
CA VAL A 211 0.08 1.67 15.12
C VAL A 211 -0.85 2.71 14.49
N SER A 212 -2.12 2.35 14.25
CA SER A 212 -3.13 3.25 13.67
C SER A 212 -3.68 4.30 14.64
N THR A 213 -3.29 4.27 15.92
CA THR A 213 -3.55 5.35 16.88
C THR A 213 -2.38 6.35 16.90
N THR A 214 -1.16 5.87 16.67
CA THR A 214 0.06 6.68 16.70
C THR A 214 0.37 7.36 15.35
N LEU A 215 0.19 6.64 14.24
CA LEU A 215 0.66 7.06 12.91
C LEU A 215 -0.51 7.48 12.02
N THR A 216 -0.41 8.67 11.43
CA THR A 216 -1.50 9.33 10.69
C THR A 216 -1.89 8.64 9.39
N GLU A 217 -0.94 8.17 8.56
CA GLU A 217 -1.29 7.46 7.32
C GLU A 217 -1.73 6.02 7.59
N ALA A 218 -1.28 5.42 8.71
CA ALA A 218 -1.81 4.14 9.18
C ALA A 218 -3.27 4.28 9.63
N ALA A 219 -3.60 5.36 10.36
CA ALA A 219 -4.97 5.70 10.74
C ALA A 219 -5.85 5.90 9.50
N ARG A 220 -5.37 6.68 8.52
CA ARG A 220 -6.05 6.90 7.24
C ARG A 220 -6.36 5.58 6.52
N PHE A 221 -5.37 4.69 6.41
CA PHE A 221 -5.58 3.39 5.76
C PHE A 221 -6.63 2.55 6.50
N ARG A 222 -6.60 2.51 7.84
CA ARG A 222 -7.63 1.83 8.64
C ARG A 222 -9.02 2.39 8.33
N ASP A 223 -9.16 3.71 8.42
CA ASP A 223 -10.47 4.37 8.31
C ASP A 223 -11.06 4.20 6.91
N GLU A 224 -10.27 4.42 5.86
CA GLU A 224 -10.70 4.21 4.47
C GLU A 224 -11.04 2.73 4.18
N PHE A 225 -10.30 1.79 4.77
CA PHE A 225 -10.59 0.36 4.62
C PHE A 225 -11.93 -0.02 5.27
N LEU A 226 -12.14 0.39 6.53
CA LEU A 226 -13.36 0.09 7.27
C LEU A 226 -14.59 0.77 6.64
N GLU A 227 -14.44 2.02 6.19
CA GLU A 227 -15.50 2.73 5.46
C GLU A 227 -15.86 2.00 4.16
N THR A 228 -14.85 1.58 3.40
CA THR A 228 -15.07 0.82 2.14
C THR A 228 -15.77 -0.50 2.41
N LEU A 229 -15.39 -1.21 3.48
CA LEU A 229 -16.01 -2.46 3.88
C LEU A 229 -17.47 -2.27 4.32
N ALA A 230 -17.76 -1.27 5.16
CA ALA A 230 -19.13 -0.96 5.57
C ALA A 230 -20.02 -0.58 4.38
N ASN A 231 -19.47 0.13 3.39
CA ASN A 231 -20.18 0.47 2.16
C ASN A 231 -20.46 -0.74 1.25
N LEU A 232 -19.73 -1.86 1.40
CA LEU A 232 -20.03 -3.11 0.71
C LEU A 232 -21.22 -3.84 1.34
N GLU A 233 -21.29 -3.86 2.67
CA GLU A 233 -22.35 -4.54 3.43
C GLU A 233 -23.72 -3.86 3.26
N ASN A 234 -23.74 -2.54 3.06
CA ASN A 234 -24.96 -1.74 2.94
C ASN A 234 -25.54 -1.66 1.51
N ARG A 235 -25.02 -2.41 0.53
CA ARG A 235 -25.57 -2.42 -0.83
C ARG A 235 -26.83 -3.29 -0.91
N PRO A 236 -27.97 -2.78 -1.42
CA PRO A 236 -29.10 -3.63 -1.74
C PRO A 236 -28.68 -4.64 -2.83
N GLN A 237 -29.08 -5.90 -2.63
CA GLN A 237 -28.86 -7.01 -3.58
C GLN A 237 -29.59 -6.77 -4.90
#